data_AF-A0A3B8J077-F1
#
_entry.id   AF-A0A3B8J077-F1
#
_cell.length_a   1.000
_cell.length_b   1.000
_cell.length_c   1.000
_cell.angle_alpha   90.00
_cell.angle_beta   90.00
_cell.angle_gamma   90.00
#
_symmetry.space_group_name_H-M   'P 1'
#
loop_
_entity.id
_entity.type
_entity.pdbx_description
1 polymer ?
#
loop_
_entity_poly.entity_id
_entity_poly.type
_entity_poly.pdbx_seq_one_letter_code
_entity_poly.pdbx_strand_id
1 'polypeptide(L)'
;MKKSIILGLLGAGLGWPLYGQGILRETEEEAPYTDPRDGQKYATVRYTTTFPDQTSHTFRWMTQNLSYDAAGSVVYGGDPENGEVYGRLYVWATAMEACPA
;
A
#
# COMPACT_ATOMS: atom_id res chain seq x y z
N MET A 1 -7.62 -14.55 -10.26
CA MET A 1 -6.61 -13.70 -9.59
C MET A 1 -5.63 -13.20 -10.64
N LYS A 2 -5.54 -11.88 -10.83
CA LYS A 2 -4.56 -11.28 -11.75
C LYS A 2 -3.26 -11.09 -10.97
N LYS A 3 -2.25 -11.91 -11.25
CA LYS A 3 -0.88 -11.72 -10.72
C LYS A 3 -0.15 -10.74 -11.65
N SER A 4 0.37 -9.66 -11.08
CA SER A 4 1.21 -8.73 -11.83
C SER A 4 2.64 -8.82 -11.29
N ILE A 5 3.57 -9.25 -12.15
CA ILE A 5 5.00 -9.35 -11.83
C ILE A 5 5.66 -8.10 -12.41
N ILE A 6 6.18 -7.23 -11.54
CA ILE A 6 6.93 -6.05 -11.95
C ILE A 6 8.42 -6.34 -11.73
N LEU A 7 9.16 -6.52 -12.84
CA LEU A 7 10.61 -6.66 -12.82
C LEU A 7 11.26 -5.27 -12.78
N GLY A 8 11.83 -4.89 -11.64
CA GLY A 8 12.65 -3.68 -11.54
C GLY A 8 14.04 -3.91 -12.15
N LEU A 9 14.16 -3.77 -13.47
CA LEU A 9 15.45 -3.78 -14.17
C LEU A 9 16.04 -2.35 -14.19
N LEU A 10 16.94 -2.03 -13.26
CA LEU A 10 17.85 -0.89 -13.44
C LEU A 10 18.97 -1.33 -14.40
N GLY A 11 18.92 -0.83 -15.62
CA GLY A 11 19.73 -1.34 -16.74
C GLY A 11 21.15 -0.77 -16.85
N ALA A 12 21.99 -1.50 -17.60
CA ALA A 12 23.04 -0.94 -18.44
C ALA A 12 23.36 -1.89 -19.62
N GLY A 13 23.34 -1.33 -20.84
CA GLY A 13 24.10 -1.69 -22.05
C GLY A 13 24.43 -3.15 -22.42
N LEU A 14 23.81 -3.62 -23.51
CA LEU A 14 24.32 -4.51 -24.58
C LEU A 14 25.46 -5.49 -24.22
N GLY A 15 25.12 -6.77 -24.03
CA GLY A 15 26.06 -7.91 -24.05
C GLY A 15 25.83 -8.88 -22.88
N TRP A 16 25.43 -10.12 -23.17
CA TRP A 16 25.06 -11.16 -22.20
C TRP A 16 26.25 -11.62 -21.33
N PRO A 17 26.08 -12.35 -20.20
CA PRO A 17 24.93 -12.53 -19.31
C PRO A 17 25.28 -12.05 -17.87
N LEU A 18 24.44 -11.24 -17.23
CA LEU A 18 24.59 -10.96 -15.81
C LEU A 18 23.30 -11.39 -15.11
N TYR A 19 23.37 -12.54 -14.44
CA TYR A 19 22.49 -12.88 -13.31
C TYR A 19 22.74 -11.84 -12.20
N GLY A 20 22.30 -10.61 -12.44
CA GLY A 20 22.02 -9.66 -11.38
C GLY A 20 20.72 -10.13 -10.76
N GLN A 21 20.83 -10.82 -9.63
CA GLN A 21 19.72 -11.17 -8.76
C GLN A 21 18.86 -9.91 -8.54
N GLY A 22 17.79 -9.75 -9.31
CA GLY A 22 16.91 -8.60 -9.25
C GLY A 22 15.89 -8.78 -8.14
N ILE A 23 15.44 -7.67 -7.54
CA ILE A 23 14.30 -7.73 -6.64
C ILE A 23 13.06 -8.11 -7.46
N LEU A 24 12.45 -9.25 -7.15
CA LEU A 24 11.19 -9.67 -7.75
C LEU A 24 10.04 -9.14 -6.90
N ARG A 25 9.11 -8.40 -7.52
CA ARG A 25 7.87 -7.96 -6.87
C ARG A 25 6.66 -8.60 -7.54
N GLU A 26 5.96 -9.43 -6.79
CA GLU A 26 4.66 -9.99 -7.17
C GLU A 26 3.57 -9.22 -6.44
N THR A 27 2.54 -8.77 -7.14
CA THR A 27 1.35 -8.15 -6.52
C THR A 27 0.10 -8.97 -6.81
N GLU A 28 -0.73 -9.18 -5.81
CA GLU A 28 -2.01 -9.87 -5.87
C GLU A 28 -3.08 -9.07 -5.13
N GLU A 29 -4.25 -8.91 -5.76
CA GLU A 29 -5.42 -8.35 -5.10
C GLU A 29 -5.93 -9.30 -4.01
N GLU A 30 -6.24 -8.76 -2.83
CA GLU A 30 -6.78 -9.51 -1.71
C GLU A 30 -8.17 -9.01 -1.31
N ALA A 31 -8.84 -9.80 -0.46
CA ALA A 31 -10.08 -9.38 0.17
C ALA A 31 -9.86 -8.07 0.93
N PRO A 32 -10.81 -7.11 0.84
CA PRO A 32 -10.66 -5.81 1.47
C PRO A 32 -10.51 -5.92 2.99
N TYR A 33 -9.69 -5.05 3.57
CA TYR A 33 -9.61 -4.87 5.00
C TYR A 33 -10.87 -4.13 5.48
N THR A 34 -11.55 -4.64 6.50
CA THR A 34 -12.66 -3.95 7.15
C THR A 34 -12.16 -3.38 8.46
N ASP A 35 -12.20 -2.06 8.60
CA ASP A 35 -11.81 -1.39 9.83
C ASP A 35 -12.86 -1.68 10.93
N PRO A 36 -12.47 -2.27 12.06
CA PRO A 36 -13.41 -2.66 13.11
C PRO A 36 -14.02 -1.45 13.84
N ARG A 37 -13.46 -0.25 13.69
CA ARG A 37 -13.90 0.95 14.41
C ARG A 37 -15.13 1.61 13.77
N ASP A 38 -15.24 1.54 12.45
CA ASP A 38 -16.29 2.21 11.68
C ASP A 38 -16.94 1.32 10.59
N GLY A 39 -16.41 0.11 10.37
CA GLY A 39 -16.90 -0.81 9.34
C GLY A 39 -16.47 -0.46 7.91
N GLN A 40 -15.62 0.55 7.73
CA GLN A 40 -15.17 0.97 6.41
C GLN A 40 -14.28 -0.11 5.77
N LYS A 41 -14.50 -0.34 4.47
CA LYS A 41 -13.76 -1.34 3.70
C LYS A 41 -12.73 -0.68 2.81
N TYR A 42 -11.49 -1.11 2.95
CA TYR A 42 -10.34 -0.65 2.17
C TYR A 42 -9.88 -1.77 1.25
N ALA A 43 -9.79 -1.50 -0.04
CA ALA A 43 -9.19 -2.45 -0.96
C ALA A 43 -7.72 -2.68 -0.57
N THR A 44 -7.29 -3.95 -0.56
CA THR A 44 -5.92 -4.31 -0.19
C THR A 44 -5.24 -5.11 -1.28
N VAL A 45 -3.94 -4.90 -1.39
CA VAL A 45 -3.05 -5.71 -2.21
C VAL A 45 -2.02 -6.37 -1.33
N ARG A 46 -1.73 -7.63 -1.64
CA ARG A 46 -0.56 -8.34 -1.14
C ARG A 46 0.57 -8.12 -2.14
N TYR A 47 1.75 -7.76 -1.65
CA TYR A 47 2.93 -7.84 -2.48
C TYR A 47 4.05 -8.60 -1.80
N THR A 48 4.70 -9.46 -2.58
CA THR A 48 5.83 -10.26 -2.15
C THR A 48 7.07 -9.72 -2.82
N THR A 49 8.09 -9.43 -2.02
CA THR A 49 9.40 -8.96 -2.46
C THR A 49 10.40 -10.06 -2.19
N THR A 50 11.00 -10.61 -3.25
CA THR A 50 12.11 -11.57 -3.13
C THR A 50 13.41 -10.86 -3.42
N PHE A 51 14.34 -10.95 -2.46
CA PHE A 51 15.66 -10.34 -2.50
C PHE A 51 16.70 -11.26 -3.15
N PRO A 52 17.89 -10.72 -3.48
CA PRO A 52 18.97 -11.48 -4.10
C PRO A 52 19.51 -12.68 -3.34
N ASP A 53 19.35 -12.67 -2.02
CA ASP A 53 19.71 -13.78 -1.14
C ASP A 53 18.59 -14.83 -1.03
N GLN A 54 17.56 -14.72 -1.89
CA GLN A 54 16.36 -15.56 -1.91
C GLN A 54 15.47 -15.41 -0.68
N THR A 55 15.68 -14.38 0.16
CA THR A 55 14.72 -14.03 1.21
C THR A 55 13.48 -13.37 0.60
N SER A 56 12.30 -13.78 1.06
CA SER A 56 11.04 -13.20 0.60
C SER A 56 10.29 -12.54 1.75
N HIS A 57 9.83 -11.33 1.53
CA HIS A 57 8.97 -10.59 2.46
C HIS A 57 7.62 -10.31 1.81
N THR A 58 6.55 -10.65 2.52
CA THR A 58 5.18 -10.41 2.06
C THR A 58 4.58 -9.30 2.89
N PHE A 59 4.08 -8.29 2.21
CA PHE A 59 3.42 -7.14 2.81
C PHE A 59 1.98 -7.06 2.32
N ARG A 60 1.08 -6.61 3.19
CA ARG A 60 -0.28 -6.22 2.82
C ARG A 60 -0.39 -4.71 2.90
N TRP A 61 -0.98 -4.11 1.88
CA TRP A 61 -1.10 -2.66 1.75
C TRP A 61 -2.51 -2.27 1.33
N MET A 62 -3.00 -1.13 1.81
CA MET A 62 -4.28 -0.55 1.37
C MET A 62 -4.07 0.27 0.09
N THR A 63 -4.89 0.07 -0.93
CA THR A 63 -4.80 0.84 -2.18
C THR A 63 -5.47 2.22 -2.09
N GLN A 64 -5.98 2.58 -0.91
CA GLN A 64 -6.70 3.81 -0.61
C GLN A 64 -6.17 4.39 0.70
N ASN A 65 -6.28 5.71 0.84
CA ASN A 65 -5.89 6.40 2.07
C ASN A 65 -6.89 6.11 3.20
N LEU A 66 -6.41 6.14 4.45
CA LEU A 66 -7.25 5.98 5.64
C LEU A 66 -8.26 7.13 5.74
N SER A 67 -9.55 6.80 5.95
CA SER A 67 -10.65 7.76 6.04
C SER A 67 -11.47 7.61 7.34
N TYR A 68 -10.82 7.13 8.40
CA TYR A 68 -11.41 7.01 9.73
C TYR A 68 -11.72 8.37 10.36
N ASP A 69 -12.96 8.59 10.78
CA ASP A 69 -13.39 9.82 11.44
C ASP A 69 -12.92 9.88 12.91
N ALA A 70 -11.63 10.17 13.09
CA ALA A 70 -11.03 10.39 14.39
C ALA A 70 -11.17 11.86 14.85
N ALA A 71 -11.19 12.08 16.16
CA ALA A 71 -11.18 13.43 16.73
C ALA A 71 -9.96 14.22 16.23
N GLY A 72 -10.21 15.42 15.68
CA GLY A 72 -9.17 16.28 15.10
C GLY A 72 -8.73 15.89 13.69
N SER A 73 -9.38 14.90 13.06
CA SER A 73 -9.24 14.66 11.62
C SER A 73 -10.08 15.65 10.82
N VAL A 74 -9.60 16.04 9.64
CA VAL A 74 -10.29 16.99 8.75
C VAL A 74 -10.27 16.51 7.32
N VAL A 75 -11.27 16.90 6.55
CA VAL A 75 -11.26 16.70 5.09
C VAL A 75 -10.57 17.90 4.44
N TYR A 76 -9.74 17.63 3.43
CA TYR A 76 -9.03 18.69 2.72
C TYR A 76 -10.01 19.73 2.15
N GLY A 77 -9.81 21.00 2.51
CA GLY A 77 -10.69 22.10 2.10
C GLY A 77 -12.09 22.09 2.74
N GLY A 78 -12.40 21.16 3.65
CA GLY A 78 -13.75 21.01 4.22
C GLY A 78 -14.80 20.49 3.23
N ASP A 79 -14.38 20.08 2.04
CA ASP A 79 -15.25 19.58 0.98
C ASP A 79 -15.39 18.05 1.10
N PRO A 80 -16.60 17.51 1.35
CA PRO A 80 -16.83 16.08 1.46
C PRO A 80 -16.29 15.25 0.27
N GLU A 81 -16.31 15.79 -0.95
CA GLU A 81 -15.84 15.07 -2.15
C GLU A 81 -14.34 14.74 -2.06
N ASN A 82 -13.55 15.64 -1.45
CA ASN A 82 -12.12 15.39 -1.22
C ASN A 82 -11.89 14.24 -0.23
N GLY A 83 -12.83 13.99 0.68
CA GLY A 83 -12.76 12.88 1.63
C GLY A 83 -12.88 11.52 0.96
N GLU A 84 -13.64 11.44 -0.13
CA GLU A 84 -13.80 10.22 -0.92
C GLU A 84 -12.57 9.92 -1.78
N VAL A 85 -11.93 10.97 -2.32
CA VAL A 85 -10.76 10.83 -3.21
C VAL A 85 -9.46 10.66 -2.43
N TYR A 86 -9.24 11.50 -1.41
CA TYR A 86 -7.95 11.61 -0.72
C TYR A 86 -7.97 11.02 0.69
N GLY A 87 -9.13 10.66 1.22
CA GLY A 87 -9.29 10.29 2.63
C GLY A 87 -9.27 11.51 3.54
N ARG A 88 -8.89 11.29 4.80
CA ARG A 88 -8.85 12.34 5.83
C ARG A 88 -7.42 12.74 6.17
N LEU A 89 -7.25 13.99 6.57
CA LEU A 89 -6.01 14.51 7.12
C LEU A 89 -6.06 14.38 8.63
N TYR A 90 -4.94 13.95 9.21
CA TYR A 90 -4.80 13.76 10.65
C TYR A 90 -3.71 14.68 11.16
N VAL A 91 -3.98 15.40 12.25
CA VAL A 91 -2.91 16.02 13.03
C VAL A 91 -2.02 14.92 13.61
N TRP A 92 -0.74 15.22 13.82
CA TRP A 92 0.26 14.22 14.23
C TRP A 92 -0.20 13.37 15.42
N ALA A 93 -0.74 14.01 16.46
CA ALA A 93 -1.25 13.30 17.65
C ALA A 93 -2.37 12.30 17.30
N THR A 94 -3.33 12.70 16.46
CA THR A 94 -4.41 11.81 16.00
C THR A 94 -3.87 10.72 15.08
N ALA A 95 -2.87 11.02 14.23
CA ALA A 95 -2.29 10.04 13.31
C ALA A 95 -1.63 8.86 14.03
N MET A 96 -0.99 9.10 15.18
CA MET A 96 -0.39 8.04 16.00
C MET A 96 -1.41 7.05 16.56
N GLU A 97 -2.64 7.51 16.80
CA GLU A 97 -3.74 6.68 17.32
C GLU A 97 -4.69 6.17 16.22
N ALA A 98 -4.66 6.79 15.04
CA ALA A 98 -5.54 6.46 13.92
C ALA A 98 -5.09 5.20 13.18
N CYS A 99 -3.82 4.81 13.27
CA CYS A 99 -3.34 3.56 12.67
C CYS A 99 -3.87 2.35 13.48
N PRO A 100 -4.61 1.41 12.86
CA PRO A 100 -4.95 0.16 13.51
C PRO A 100 -3.67 -0.64 13.82
N ALA A 101 -3.64 -1.30 14.99
CA ALA A 101 -2.55 -2.17 15.43
C ALA A 101 -2.55 -3.53 14.70
#